data_AF-A0A5D2PKD5-F1
#
_entry.id   AF-A0A5D2PKD5-F1
#
_cell.length_a   1.000
_cell.length_b   1.000
_cell.length_c   1.000
_cell.angle_alpha   90.00
_cell.angle_beta   90.00
_cell.angle_gamma   90.00
#
_symmetry.space_group_name_H-M   'P 1'
#
loop_
_entity.id
_entity.type
_entity.pdbx_description
1 polymer ?
#
loop_
_entity_poly.entity_id
_entity_poly.type
_entity_poly.pdbx_seq_one_letter_code
_entity_poly.pdbx_strand_id
1 'polypeptide(L)'
;MEEYLQYMKTLRSQINDVEDQAANVSAEEQIHFTTIQTLQNDILSAKSMNQQLIEDIEKMLTAKGQLCSLIIEKQRKIASLDSDSTTLAQTLELIQHEKISLSSKLLEKSAYYSKVVEDLSCKLQQQQDWVKSQKHRRQMEEHDLVNNKLDEKMTESEGNISVGNCLITDNEIKESIEQAKLGSNHFKPELLEISVMALEEEYKALLSDKDGETEYLCSLQDHLEQIKGISHVIKCACGEEYMLDLRA
;
A
#
# COMPACT_ATOMS: atom_id res chain seq x y z
N MET A 1 -44.38 98.20 -73.09
CA MET A 1 -43.97 98.36 -71.67
C MET A 1 -44.40 97.15 -70.85
N GLU A 2 -45.68 96.76 -70.90
CA GLU A 2 -46.23 95.60 -70.17
C GLU A 2 -45.47 94.29 -70.40
N GLU A 3 -45.13 93.95 -71.65
CA GLU A 3 -44.40 92.72 -71.99
C GLU A 3 -43.02 92.62 -71.31
N TYR A 4 -42.31 93.75 -71.21
CA TYR A 4 -41.03 93.82 -70.49
C TYR A 4 -41.22 93.61 -68.99
N LEU A 5 -42.27 94.21 -68.41
CA LEU A 5 -42.62 93.99 -67.01
C LEU A 5 -43.00 92.52 -66.75
N GLN A 6 -43.70 91.86 -67.68
CA GLN A 6 -44.04 90.45 -67.59
C GLN A 6 -42.80 89.56 -67.72
N TYR A 7 -41.90 89.84 -68.66
CA TYR A 7 -40.61 89.15 -68.77
C TYR A 7 -39.77 89.24 -67.49
N MET A 8 -39.70 90.44 -66.87
CA MET A 8 -38.99 90.65 -65.61
C MET A 8 -39.63 89.91 -64.41
N LYS A 9 -40.96 89.69 -64.42
CA LYS A 9 -41.63 88.81 -63.42
C LYS A 9 -41.25 87.35 -63.64
N THR A 10 -41.29 86.86 -64.87
CA THR A 10 -40.90 85.48 -65.21
C THR A 10 -39.45 85.20 -64.85
N LEU A 11 -38.54 86.11 -65.20
CA LEU A 11 -37.11 85.98 -64.86
C LEU A 11 -36.89 85.92 -63.34
N ARG A 12 -37.63 86.74 -62.56
CA ARG A 12 -37.56 86.68 -61.09
C ARG A 12 -38.05 85.33 -60.55
N SER A 13 -39.17 84.81 -61.06
CA SER A 13 -39.64 83.47 -60.66
C SER A 13 -38.54 82.43 -60.90
N GLN A 14 -37.96 82.40 -62.11
CA GLN A 14 -36.92 81.44 -62.48
C GLN A 14 -35.64 81.58 -61.63
N ILE A 15 -35.29 82.79 -61.19
CA ILE A 15 -34.18 83.00 -60.25
C ILE A 15 -34.53 82.42 -58.88
N ASN A 16 -35.70 82.75 -58.33
CA ASN A 16 -36.19 82.18 -57.07
C ASN A 16 -36.27 80.64 -57.11
N ASP A 17 -36.83 80.07 -58.19
CA ASP A 17 -36.96 78.62 -58.38
C ASP A 17 -35.59 77.91 -58.37
N VAL A 18 -34.56 78.56 -58.91
CA VAL A 18 -33.16 78.07 -58.91
C VAL A 18 -32.45 78.30 -57.58
N GLU A 19 -32.73 79.41 -56.88
CA GLU A 19 -32.21 79.69 -55.54
C GLU A 19 -32.76 78.66 -54.51
N ASP A 20 -34.06 78.37 -54.55
CA ASP A 20 -34.69 77.34 -53.72
C ASP A 20 -34.18 75.94 -54.06
N GLN A 21 -33.98 75.61 -55.36
CA GLN A 21 -33.37 74.35 -55.77
C GLN A 21 -31.93 74.22 -55.26
N ALA A 22 -31.12 75.27 -55.37
CA ALA A 22 -29.74 75.27 -54.88
C ALA A 22 -29.66 75.13 -53.35
N ALA A 23 -30.58 75.78 -52.62
CA ALA A 23 -30.69 75.64 -51.17
C ALA A 23 -31.04 74.20 -50.76
N ASN A 24 -32.00 73.56 -51.44
CA ASN A 24 -32.36 72.17 -51.17
C ASN A 24 -31.22 71.19 -51.47
N VAL A 25 -30.57 71.31 -52.64
CA VAL A 25 -29.41 70.47 -53.00
C VAL A 25 -28.28 70.63 -51.98
N SER A 26 -27.98 71.86 -51.54
CA SER A 26 -26.94 72.09 -50.53
C SER A 26 -27.29 71.45 -49.17
N ALA A 27 -28.57 71.44 -48.78
CA ALA A 27 -29.03 70.75 -47.58
C ALA A 27 -28.90 69.21 -47.71
N GLU A 28 -29.27 68.64 -48.85
CA GLU A 28 -29.10 67.21 -49.15
C GLU A 28 -27.61 66.80 -49.14
N GLU A 29 -26.73 67.60 -49.75
CA GLU A 29 -25.28 67.40 -49.73
C GLU A 29 -24.71 67.39 -48.29
N GLN A 30 -25.15 68.30 -47.41
CA GLN A 30 -24.71 68.32 -46.00
C GLN A 30 -25.21 67.10 -45.21
N ILE A 31 -26.43 66.62 -45.48
CA ILE A 31 -26.96 65.38 -44.89
C ILE A 31 -26.13 64.19 -45.36
N HIS A 32 -25.83 64.10 -46.66
CA HIS A 32 -24.98 63.03 -47.21
C HIS A 32 -23.55 63.08 -46.65
N PHE A 33 -22.93 64.25 -46.57
CA PHE A 33 -21.60 64.43 -45.98
C PHE A 33 -21.55 63.93 -44.53
N THR A 34 -22.51 64.37 -43.70
CA THR A 34 -22.61 63.98 -42.28
C THR A 34 -22.84 62.47 -42.12
N THR A 35 -23.66 61.87 -43.01
CA THR A 35 -23.91 60.43 -43.04
C THR A 35 -22.65 59.64 -43.39
N ILE A 36 -21.92 60.08 -44.43
CA ILE A 36 -20.65 59.46 -44.86
C ILE A 36 -19.61 59.55 -43.75
N GLN A 37 -19.48 60.71 -43.09
CA GLN A 37 -18.53 60.90 -41.98
C GLN A 37 -18.85 59.99 -40.78
N THR A 38 -20.14 59.82 -40.45
CA THR A 38 -20.59 58.89 -39.39
C THR A 38 -20.20 57.45 -39.74
N LEU A 39 -20.55 56.99 -40.94
CA LEU A 39 -20.23 55.63 -41.40
C LEU A 39 -18.71 55.37 -41.49
N GLN A 40 -17.91 56.38 -41.82
CA GLN A 40 -16.44 56.28 -41.78
C GLN A 40 -15.92 56.04 -40.36
N ASN A 41 -16.46 56.74 -39.35
CA ASN A 41 -16.11 56.53 -37.95
C ASN A 41 -16.52 55.13 -37.47
N ASP A 42 -17.72 54.66 -37.85
CA ASP A 42 -18.20 53.32 -37.50
C ASP A 42 -17.33 52.22 -38.12
N ILE A 43 -16.90 52.38 -39.38
CA ILE A 43 -15.96 51.46 -40.05
C ILE A 43 -14.59 51.43 -39.35
N LEU A 44 -14.08 52.58 -38.91
CA LEU A 44 -12.82 52.65 -38.15
C LEU A 44 -12.95 51.98 -36.77
N SER A 45 -14.07 52.18 -36.08
CA SER A 45 -14.40 51.52 -34.81
C SER A 45 -14.48 49.99 -34.97
N ALA A 46 -15.26 49.52 -35.94
CA ALA A 46 -15.41 48.09 -36.25
C ALA A 46 -14.06 47.44 -36.64
N LYS A 47 -13.21 48.16 -37.38
CA LYS A 47 -11.85 47.70 -37.69
C LYS A 47 -10.98 47.56 -36.43
N SER A 48 -11.08 48.49 -35.49
CA SER A 48 -10.36 48.41 -34.21
C SER A 48 -10.85 47.24 -33.34
N MET A 49 -12.17 47.02 -33.28
CA MET A 49 -12.75 45.87 -32.56
C MET A 49 -12.33 44.54 -33.17
N ASN A 50 -12.28 44.44 -34.50
CA ASN A 50 -11.84 43.23 -35.20
C ASN A 50 -10.35 42.92 -34.96
N GLN A 51 -9.50 43.95 -34.91
CA GLN A 51 -8.08 43.79 -34.54
C GLN A 51 -7.94 43.24 -33.12
N GLN A 52 -8.69 43.78 -32.14
CA GLN A 52 -8.63 43.27 -30.77
C GLN A 52 -9.10 41.82 -30.66
N LEU A 53 -10.15 41.44 -31.40
CA LEU A 53 -10.68 40.08 -31.46
C LEU A 53 -9.65 39.07 -32.00
N ILE A 54 -8.85 39.45 -33.00
CA ILE A 54 -7.78 38.61 -33.54
C ILE A 54 -6.73 38.33 -32.45
N GLU A 55 -6.27 39.36 -31.74
CA GLU A 55 -5.30 39.21 -30.65
C GLU A 55 -5.84 38.33 -29.50
N ASP A 56 -7.12 38.45 -29.18
CA ASP A 56 -7.76 37.64 -28.13
C ASP A 56 -7.94 36.17 -28.55
N ILE A 57 -8.16 35.91 -29.84
CA ILE A 57 -8.12 34.56 -30.42
C ILE A 57 -6.69 33.99 -30.33
N GLU A 58 -5.65 34.77 -30.62
CA GLU A 58 -4.25 34.32 -30.49
C GLU A 58 -3.86 34.01 -29.04
N LYS A 59 -4.24 34.87 -28.08
CA LYS A 59 -4.09 34.63 -26.63
C LYS A 59 -4.79 33.32 -26.21
N MET A 60 -6.04 33.13 -26.65
CA MET A 60 -6.82 31.92 -26.36
C MET A 60 -6.21 30.65 -26.98
N LEU A 61 -5.72 30.71 -28.23
CA LEU A 61 -5.04 29.59 -28.88
C LEU A 61 -3.74 29.21 -28.15
N THR A 62 -2.99 30.20 -27.66
CA THR A 62 -1.78 29.99 -26.85
C THR A 62 -2.09 29.28 -25.54
N ALA A 63 -3.10 29.77 -24.80
CA ALA A 63 -3.55 29.16 -23.55
C ALA A 63 -4.10 27.73 -23.77
N LYS A 64 -4.85 27.50 -24.86
CA LYS A 64 -5.32 26.16 -25.26
C LYS A 64 -4.15 25.21 -25.51
N GLY A 65 -3.09 25.68 -26.18
CA GLY A 65 -1.87 24.88 -26.41
C GLY A 65 -1.21 24.44 -25.11
N GLN A 66 -1.06 25.36 -24.14
CA GLN A 66 -0.52 25.08 -22.82
C GLN A 66 -1.37 24.05 -22.04
N LEU A 67 -2.70 24.21 -22.06
CA LEU A 67 -3.62 23.25 -21.43
C LEU A 67 -3.52 21.85 -22.05
N CYS A 68 -3.45 21.75 -23.38
CA CYS A 68 -3.24 20.46 -24.06
C CYS A 68 -1.92 19.80 -23.65
N SER A 69 -0.82 20.57 -23.53
CA SER A 69 0.47 20.04 -23.05
C SER A 69 0.37 19.49 -21.62
N LEU A 70 -0.29 20.21 -20.72
CA LEU A 70 -0.49 19.78 -19.33
C LEU A 70 -1.37 18.52 -19.24
N ILE A 71 -2.44 18.43 -20.04
CA ILE A 71 -3.31 17.24 -20.09
C ILE A 71 -2.51 16.01 -20.51
N ILE A 72 -1.69 16.10 -21.56
CA ILE A 72 -0.85 15.00 -22.04
C ILE A 72 0.21 14.59 -20.99
N GLU A 73 0.77 15.55 -20.25
CA GLU A 73 1.67 15.27 -19.12
C GLU A 73 0.96 14.48 -18.01
N LYS A 74 -0.24 14.88 -17.58
CA LYS A 74 -1.00 14.17 -16.54
C LYS A 74 -1.47 12.79 -17.02
N GLN A 75 -1.91 12.65 -18.26
CA GLN A 75 -2.25 11.36 -18.86
C GLN A 75 -1.05 10.40 -18.86
N ARG A 76 0.16 10.88 -19.18
CA ARG A 76 1.39 10.07 -19.09
C ARG A 76 1.70 9.64 -17.65
N LYS A 77 1.50 10.52 -16.66
CA LYS A 77 1.71 10.17 -15.25
C LYS A 77 0.68 9.14 -14.74
N ILE A 78 -0.59 9.27 -15.15
CA ILE A 78 -1.63 8.28 -14.84
C ILE A 78 -1.26 6.90 -15.39
N ALA A 79 -0.92 6.81 -16.69
CA ALA A 79 -0.54 5.55 -17.31
C ALA A 79 0.71 4.89 -16.68
N SER A 80 1.65 5.68 -16.12
CA SER A 80 2.76 5.15 -15.31
C SER A 80 2.24 4.51 -14.03
N LEU A 81 1.43 5.24 -13.26
CA LEU A 81 0.90 4.77 -11.97
C LEU A 81 -0.03 3.55 -12.13
N ASP A 82 -0.76 3.45 -13.24
CA ASP A 82 -1.56 2.27 -13.58
C ASP A 82 -0.66 1.04 -13.85
N SER A 83 0.49 1.24 -14.51
CA SER A 83 1.50 0.20 -14.73
C SER A 83 2.17 -0.21 -13.42
N ASP A 84 2.50 0.74 -12.55
CA ASP A 84 3.11 0.49 -11.24
C ASP A 84 2.12 -0.26 -10.33
N SER A 85 0.84 0.14 -10.33
CA SER A 85 -0.24 -0.49 -9.56
C SER A 85 -0.54 -1.92 -10.02
N THR A 86 -0.54 -2.19 -11.33
CA THR A 86 -0.75 -3.55 -11.86
C THR A 86 0.45 -4.46 -11.58
N THR A 87 1.67 -3.92 -11.63
CA THR A 87 2.89 -4.63 -11.22
C THR A 87 2.84 -5.01 -9.73
N LEU A 88 2.48 -4.05 -8.86
CA LEU A 88 2.35 -4.28 -7.41
C LEU A 88 1.29 -5.34 -7.07
N ALA A 89 0.16 -5.33 -7.78
CA ALA A 89 -0.89 -6.34 -7.60
C ALA A 89 -0.39 -7.75 -7.94
N GLN A 90 0.33 -7.92 -9.05
CA GLN A 90 0.95 -9.22 -9.43
C GLN A 90 1.99 -9.69 -8.41
N THR A 91 2.81 -8.77 -7.87
CA THR A 91 3.77 -9.09 -6.80
C THR A 91 3.07 -9.54 -5.52
N LEU A 92 1.95 -8.90 -5.15
CA LEU A 92 1.15 -9.28 -3.98
C LEU A 92 0.51 -10.67 -4.14
N GLU A 93 -0.02 -11.00 -5.32
CA GLU A 93 -0.55 -12.34 -5.63
C GLU A 93 0.53 -13.43 -5.48
N LEU A 94 1.75 -13.18 -5.96
CA LEU A 94 2.89 -14.09 -5.81
C LEU A 94 3.28 -14.30 -4.34
N ILE A 95 3.44 -13.22 -3.57
CA ILE A 95 3.75 -13.28 -2.13
C ILE A 95 2.66 -14.04 -1.37
N GLN A 96 1.38 -13.81 -1.71
CA GLN A 96 0.26 -14.52 -1.08
C GLN A 96 0.27 -16.03 -1.41
N HIS A 97 0.61 -16.41 -2.64
CA HIS A 97 0.77 -17.81 -3.03
C HIS A 97 1.95 -18.49 -2.30
N GLU A 98 3.11 -17.83 -2.21
CA GLU A 98 4.28 -18.34 -1.49
C GLU A 98 4.01 -18.49 0.02
N LYS A 99 3.35 -17.51 0.64
CA LYS A 99 2.88 -17.58 2.03
C LYS A 99 2.02 -18.80 2.30
N ILE A 100 1.09 -19.13 1.39
CA ILE A 100 0.23 -20.32 1.51
C ILE A 100 1.08 -21.60 1.35
N SER A 101 2.00 -21.64 0.40
CA SER A 101 2.92 -22.77 0.18
C SER A 101 3.79 -23.06 1.41
N LEU A 102 4.38 -22.02 2.00
CA LEU A 102 5.22 -22.12 3.21
C LEU A 102 4.40 -22.51 4.44
N SER A 103 3.21 -21.93 4.62
CA SER A 103 2.29 -22.28 5.73
C SER A 103 1.90 -23.77 5.70
N SER A 104 1.64 -24.32 4.50
CA SER A 104 1.33 -25.74 4.32
C SER A 104 2.50 -26.64 4.72
N LYS A 105 3.72 -26.33 4.25
CA LYS A 105 4.96 -27.06 4.60
C LYS A 105 5.26 -27.01 6.11
N LEU A 106 5.00 -25.87 6.76
CA LEU A 106 5.17 -25.70 8.20
C LEU A 106 4.18 -26.56 8.99
N LEU A 107 2.91 -26.62 8.57
CA LEU A 107 1.90 -27.51 9.17
C LEU A 107 2.27 -28.99 9.02
N GLU A 108 2.73 -29.41 7.83
CA GLU A 108 3.20 -30.78 7.59
C GLU A 108 4.37 -31.15 8.52
N LYS A 109 5.37 -30.26 8.64
CA LYS A 109 6.50 -30.43 9.57
C LYS A 109 6.04 -30.49 11.03
N SER A 110 5.13 -29.61 11.45
CA SER A 110 4.58 -29.61 12.81
C SER A 110 3.86 -30.92 13.13
N ALA A 111 3.02 -31.42 12.22
CA ALA A 111 2.33 -32.70 12.38
C ALA A 111 3.30 -33.89 12.44
N TYR A 112 4.35 -33.88 11.61
CA TYR A 112 5.41 -34.88 11.68
C TYR A 112 6.12 -34.89 13.05
N TYR A 113 6.51 -33.72 13.58
CA TYR A 113 7.19 -33.64 14.87
C TYR A 113 6.28 -34.01 16.05
N SER A 114 4.99 -33.63 16.04
CA SER A 114 4.01 -34.10 17.04
C SER A 114 3.97 -35.62 17.09
N LYS A 115 3.81 -36.26 15.92
CA LYS A 115 3.78 -37.72 15.81
C LYS A 115 5.08 -38.36 16.32
N VAL A 116 6.25 -37.79 16.05
CA VAL A 116 7.53 -38.31 16.58
C VAL A 116 7.59 -38.21 18.11
N VAL A 117 7.10 -37.11 18.70
CA VAL A 117 7.01 -36.94 20.17
C VAL A 117 6.03 -37.93 20.80
N GLU A 118 4.87 -38.15 20.17
CA GLU A 118 3.89 -39.17 20.59
C GLU A 118 4.47 -40.59 20.55
N ASP A 119 5.16 -40.95 19.47
CA ASP A 119 5.77 -42.27 19.24
C ASP A 119 6.92 -42.55 20.23
N LEU A 120 7.72 -41.54 20.55
CA LEU A 120 8.76 -41.59 21.59
C LEU A 120 8.16 -41.70 23.00
N SER A 121 7.11 -40.91 23.30
CA SER A 121 6.42 -40.94 24.60
C SER A 121 5.79 -42.30 24.87
N CYS A 122 5.16 -42.92 23.85
CA CYS A 122 4.61 -44.27 23.95
C CYS A 122 5.69 -45.32 24.26
N LYS A 123 6.85 -45.25 23.59
CA LYS A 123 7.98 -46.18 23.84
C LYS A 123 8.58 -46.00 25.24
N LEU A 124 8.71 -44.75 25.71
CA LEU A 124 9.19 -44.45 27.06
C LEU A 124 8.21 -44.95 28.14
N GLN A 125 6.90 -44.79 27.93
CA GLN A 125 5.87 -45.32 28.84
C GLN A 125 5.92 -46.84 28.91
N GLN A 126 6.00 -47.54 27.76
CA GLN A 126 6.13 -49.00 27.71
C GLN A 126 7.39 -49.51 28.43
N GLN A 127 8.54 -48.83 28.25
CA GLN A 127 9.77 -49.12 29.00
C GLN A 127 9.56 -48.94 30.51
N GLN A 128 8.93 -47.84 30.94
CA GLN A 128 8.69 -47.55 32.36
C GLN A 128 7.76 -48.58 33.01
N ASP A 129 6.71 -49.02 32.31
CA ASP A 129 5.75 -50.02 32.80
C ASP A 129 6.32 -51.45 32.79
N TRP A 130 7.22 -51.77 31.85
CA TRP A 130 8.01 -53.00 31.89
C TRP A 130 8.93 -53.03 33.13
N VAL A 131 9.60 -51.92 33.47
CA VAL A 131 10.43 -51.81 34.69
C VAL A 131 9.58 -51.96 35.96
N LYS A 132 8.40 -51.32 36.04
CA LYS A 132 7.45 -51.49 37.17
C LYS A 132 7.01 -52.95 37.33
N SER A 133 6.77 -53.65 36.21
CA SER A 133 6.37 -55.05 36.18
C SER A 133 7.51 -56.00 36.59
N GLN A 134 8.74 -55.73 36.13
CA GLN A 134 9.96 -56.40 36.60
C GLN A 134 10.14 -56.27 38.12
N LYS A 135 9.92 -55.07 38.66
CA LYS A 135 10.02 -54.83 40.11
C LYS A 135 8.97 -55.62 40.90
N HIS A 136 7.70 -55.60 40.47
CA HIS A 136 6.64 -56.40 41.09
C HIS A 136 6.95 -57.90 41.06
N ARG A 137 7.44 -58.43 39.94
CA ARG A 137 7.79 -59.85 39.83
C ARG A 137 8.81 -60.27 40.89
N ARG A 138 9.91 -59.52 41.05
CA ARG A 138 10.95 -59.85 42.05
C ARG A 138 10.40 -59.80 43.48
N GLN A 139 9.57 -58.80 43.79
CA GLN A 139 8.92 -58.70 45.11
C GLN A 139 7.92 -59.84 45.38
N MET A 140 7.32 -60.41 44.32
CA MET A 140 6.42 -61.55 44.41
C MET A 140 7.21 -62.87 44.57
N GLU A 141 8.31 -63.03 43.83
CA GLU A 141 9.26 -64.15 43.97
C GLU A 141 9.94 -64.16 45.36
N GLU A 142 10.28 -62.99 45.92
CA GLU A 142 10.73 -62.85 47.32
C GLU A 142 9.64 -63.28 48.32
N HIS A 143 8.37 -62.94 48.08
CA HIS A 143 7.26 -63.32 48.97
C HIS A 143 6.88 -64.81 48.89
N ASP A 144 6.94 -65.43 47.71
CA ASP A 144 6.73 -66.87 47.56
C ASP A 144 7.89 -67.69 48.15
N LEU A 145 9.13 -67.17 48.15
CA LEU A 145 10.24 -67.77 48.89
C LEU A 145 10.03 -67.68 50.42
N VAL A 146 9.46 -66.59 50.93
CA VAL A 146 9.10 -66.45 52.35
C VAL A 146 7.96 -67.39 52.77
N ASN A 147 7.02 -67.70 51.86
CA ASN A 147 5.91 -68.62 52.14
C ASN A 147 6.27 -70.12 52.03
N ASN A 148 7.46 -70.49 51.53
CA ASN A 148 7.85 -71.89 51.27
C ASN A 148 8.96 -72.44 52.19
N LYS A 149 9.24 -71.79 53.34
CA LYS A 149 10.05 -72.36 54.44
C LYS A 149 9.49 -72.11 55.85
N LEU A 150 8.19 -72.34 56.00
CA LEU A 150 7.55 -72.80 57.24
C LEU A 150 6.43 -73.80 56.86
N ASP A 151 6.19 -74.89 57.59
CA ASP A 151 6.78 -75.28 58.86
C ASP A 151 8.10 -76.06 58.69
N GLU A 152 9.08 -75.68 59.52
CA GLU A 152 10.47 -76.15 59.65
C GLU A 152 10.84 -75.89 61.14
N LYS A 153 10.65 -76.78 62.13
CA LYS A 153 10.37 -78.21 62.13
C LYS A 153 9.39 -78.62 63.26
N MET A 154 8.30 -79.31 62.90
CA MET A 154 8.20 -80.76 63.20
C MET A 154 8.49 -81.67 61.98
N THR A 155 8.74 -81.05 60.81
CA THR A 155 9.71 -81.44 59.75
C THR A 155 10.21 -80.16 59.06
N GLU A 156 11.50 -79.88 58.76
CA GLU A 156 12.74 -80.56 59.14
C GLU A 156 14.01 -79.66 59.29
N SER A 157 14.21 -78.58 58.51
CA SER A 157 15.56 -78.04 58.19
C SER A 157 15.80 -76.51 58.23
N GLU A 158 17.02 -76.13 58.68
CA GLU A 158 17.78 -74.86 58.37
C GLU A 158 17.19 -73.50 58.82
N GLY A 159 17.95 -72.40 58.83
CA GLY A 159 19.40 -72.19 58.58
C GLY A 159 19.73 -70.72 58.25
N ASN A 160 20.83 -70.17 58.79
CA ASN A 160 21.19 -68.75 58.63
C ASN A 160 21.54 -68.36 57.18
N ILE A 161 21.04 -67.21 56.70
CA ILE A 161 21.61 -66.48 55.55
C ILE A 161 21.76 -64.99 55.90
N SER A 162 22.92 -64.41 55.55
CA SER A 162 23.25 -63.00 55.73
C SER A 162 22.65 -62.13 54.62
N VAL A 163 22.32 -60.87 54.95
CA VAL A 163 22.02 -59.83 53.96
C VAL A 163 23.18 -59.70 52.96
N GLY A 164 22.85 -59.64 51.66
CA GLY A 164 23.80 -59.50 50.57
C GLY A 164 23.23 -58.62 49.45
N ASN A 165 23.32 -57.29 49.61
CA ASN A 165 22.85 -56.33 48.61
C ASN A 165 23.69 -56.43 47.33
N CYS A 166 23.04 -56.68 46.19
CA CYS A 166 23.68 -56.47 44.88
C CYS A 166 23.72 -54.96 44.58
N LEU A 167 24.88 -54.35 44.81
CA LEU A 167 25.14 -52.95 44.52
C LEU A 167 25.53 -52.78 43.05
N ILE A 168 24.65 -52.17 42.24
CA ILE A 168 25.04 -51.58 40.96
C ILE A 168 26.05 -50.47 41.27
N THR A 169 27.18 -50.46 40.57
CA THR A 169 28.30 -49.55 40.89
C THR A 169 28.30 -48.33 39.97
N ASP A 170 28.75 -47.17 40.50
CA ASP A 170 28.73 -45.89 39.76
C ASP A 170 29.50 -45.94 38.42
N ASN A 171 30.44 -46.87 38.26
CA ASN A 171 31.18 -47.08 37.01
C ASN A 171 30.26 -47.55 35.86
N GLU A 172 29.29 -48.43 36.11
CA GLU A 172 28.38 -48.95 35.08
C GLU A 172 27.42 -47.84 34.60
N ILE A 173 27.01 -46.97 35.53
CA ILE A 173 26.23 -45.76 35.24
C ILE A 173 27.08 -44.78 34.43
N LYS A 174 28.36 -44.62 34.77
CA LYS A 174 29.31 -43.74 34.06
C LYS A 174 29.58 -44.22 32.62
N GLU A 175 29.83 -45.50 32.39
CA GLU A 175 29.99 -46.07 31.04
C GLU A 175 28.71 -45.88 30.21
N SER A 176 27.53 -46.08 30.82
CA SER A 176 26.24 -45.84 30.16
C SER A 176 26.07 -44.38 29.73
N ILE A 177 26.54 -43.42 30.55
CA ILE A 177 26.53 -41.99 30.23
C ILE A 177 27.55 -41.63 29.13
N GLU A 178 28.73 -42.28 29.11
CA GLU A 178 29.73 -42.07 28.05
C GLU A 178 29.26 -42.67 26.71
N GLN A 179 28.61 -43.82 26.69
CA GLN A 179 27.96 -44.37 25.49
C GLN A 179 26.83 -43.45 24.97
N ALA A 180 26.00 -42.88 25.86
CA ALA A 180 24.96 -41.93 25.47
C ALA A 180 25.54 -40.62 24.86
N LYS A 181 26.67 -40.13 25.40
CA LYS A 181 27.39 -38.98 24.84
C LYS A 181 28.00 -39.30 23.47
N LEU A 182 28.60 -40.47 23.30
CA LEU A 182 29.13 -40.93 22.00
C LEU A 182 28.01 -41.04 20.95
N GLY A 183 26.82 -41.51 21.33
CA GLY A 183 25.64 -41.55 20.45
C GLY A 183 25.15 -40.18 19.99
N SER A 184 25.34 -39.13 20.79
CA SER A 184 24.96 -37.75 20.41
C SER A 184 25.90 -37.12 19.39
N ASN A 185 27.15 -37.60 19.29
CA ASN A 185 28.18 -37.07 18.38
C ASN A 185 28.02 -37.56 16.92
N HIS A 186 26.93 -38.24 16.58
CA HIS A 186 26.72 -38.80 15.25
C HIS A 186 26.22 -37.79 14.19
N PHE A 187 25.89 -36.57 14.60
CA PHE A 187 25.70 -35.45 13.68
C PHE A 187 27.03 -34.75 13.41
N LYS A 188 27.33 -34.52 12.12
CA LYS A 188 28.49 -33.74 11.67
C LYS A 188 28.50 -32.36 12.34
N PRO A 189 29.59 -31.92 12.99
CA PRO A 189 29.71 -30.57 13.56
C PRO A 189 29.36 -29.47 12.55
N GLU A 190 29.76 -29.66 11.29
CA GLU A 190 29.51 -28.71 10.21
C GLU A 190 28.00 -28.49 9.96
N LEU A 191 27.15 -29.51 10.19
CA LEU A 191 25.70 -29.37 10.02
C LEU A 191 25.05 -28.58 11.17
N LEU A 192 25.60 -28.69 12.39
CA LEU A 192 25.14 -27.89 13.53
C LEU A 192 25.56 -26.42 13.37
N GLU A 193 26.81 -26.19 12.95
CA GLU A 193 27.36 -24.85 12.69
C GLU A 193 26.60 -24.12 11.58
N ILE A 194 26.36 -24.79 10.43
CA ILE A 194 25.50 -24.26 9.35
C ILE A 194 24.08 -23.96 9.84
N SER A 195 23.50 -24.82 10.70
CA SER A 195 22.15 -24.61 11.23
C SER A 195 22.06 -23.40 12.16
N VAL A 196 23.13 -23.09 12.91
CA VAL A 196 23.20 -21.89 13.76
C VAL A 196 23.41 -20.64 12.91
N MET A 197 24.34 -20.67 11.95
CA MET A 197 24.59 -19.53 11.05
C MET A 197 23.32 -19.12 10.28
N ALA A 198 22.59 -20.07 9.71
CA ALA A 198 21.34 -19.78 9.02
C ALA A 198 20.29 -19.13 9.95
N LEU A 199 20.25 -19.54 11.23
CA LEU A 199 19.33 -18.95 12.21
C LEU A 199 19.73 -17.51 12.59
N GLU A 200 21.03 -17.20 12.64
CA GLU A 200 21.53 -15.83 12.86
C GLU A 200 21.32 -14.91 11.65
N GLU A 201 21.37 -15.44 10.43
CA GLU A 201 21.07 -14.69 9.20
C GLU A 201 19.57 -14.36 9.10
N GLU A 202 18.69 -15.35 9.31
CA GLU A 202 17.24 -15.15 9.39
C GLU A 202 16.86 -14.16 10.51
N TYR A 203 17.49 -14.25 11.69
CA TYR A 203 17.25 -13.31 12.79
C TYR A 203 17.69 -11.87 12.47
N LYS A 204 18.77 -11.69 11.70
CA LYS A 204 19.20 -10.37 11.20
C LYS A 204 18.26 -9.80 10.13
N ALA A 205 17.76 -10.64 9.22
CA ALA A 205 16.76 -10.22 8.23
C ALA A 205 15.49 -9.71 8.94
N LEU A 206 14.97 -10.49 9.89
CA LEU A 206 13.77 -10.16 10.67
C LEU A 206 13.93 -8.88 11.53
N LEU A 207 15.15 -8.59 12.00
CA LEU A 207 15.48 -7.29 12.61
C LEU A 207 15.45 -6.14 11.59
N SER A 208 16.06 -6.31 10.42
CA SER A 208 16.10 -5.30 9.36
C SER A 208 14.71 -4.97 8.80
N ASP A 209 13.86 -5.98 8.61
CA ASP A 209 12.48 -5.81 8.13
C ASP A 209 11.66 -5.00 9.15
N LYS A 210 11.77 -5.36 10.44
CA LYS A 210 11.11 -4.64 11.55
C LYS A 210 11.57 -3.18 11.63
N ASP A 211 12.85 -2.90 11.48
CA ASP A 211 13.34 -1.52 11.52
C ASP A 211 12.79 -0.72 10.32
N GLY A 212 12.71 -1.33 9.12
CA GLY A 212 12.02 -0.75 7.95
C GLY A 212 10.52 -0.53 8.15
N GLU A 213 9.80 -1.45 8.81
CA GLU A 213 8.40 -1.23 9.23
C GLU A 213 8.28 -0.01 10.15
N THR A 214 9.22 0.22 11.07
CA THR A 214 9.18 1.39 11.96
C THR A 214 9.47 2.70 11.23
N GLU A 215 10.38 2.72 10.24
CA GLU A 215 10.60 3.91 9.39
C GLU A 215 9.36 4.26 8.57
N TYR A 216 8.69 3.24 7.99
CA TYR A 216 7.45 3.43 7.23
C TYR A 216 6.30 3.97 8.10
N LEU A 217 6.15 3.46 9.33
CA LEU A 217 5.15 3.95 10.28
C LEU A 217 5.43 5.39 10.73
N CYS A 218 6.69 5.78 10.94
CA CYS A 218 7.06 7.17 11.22
C CYS A 218 6.72 8.10 10.05
N SER A 219 7.06 7.70 8.82
CA SER A 219 6.73 8.45 7.60
C SER A 219 5.22 8.64 7.41
N LEU A 220 4.42 7.60 7.70
CA LEU A 220 2.95 7.73 7.73
C LEU A 220 2.45 8.71 8.78
N GLN A 221 3.08 8.75 9.96
CA GLN A 221 2.70 9.69 11.02
C GLN A 221 3.08 11.14 10.66
N ASP A 222 4.26 11.37 10.09
CA ASP A 222 4.66 12.69 9.55
C ASP A 222 3.68 13.18 8.48
N HIS A 223 3.26 12.30 7.57
CA HIS A 223 2.25 12.61 6.55
C HIS A 223 0.88 12.97 7.17
N LEU A 224 0.47 12.29 8.26
CA LEU A 224 -0.77 12.60 8.98
C LEU A 224 -0.69 13.94 9.73
N GLU A 225 0.47 14.31 10.27
CA GLU A 225 0.67 15.63 10.89
C GLU A 225 0.70 16.76 9.85
N GLN A 226 1.32 16.53 8.68
CA GLN A 226 1.23 17.46 7.55
C GLN A 226 -0.23 17.71 7.12
N ILE A 227 -1.04 16.65 7.00
CA ILE A 227 -2.47 16.77 6.63
C ILE A 227 -3.26 17.53 7.71
N LYS A 228 -3.02 17.29 9.00
CA LYS A 228 -3.64 18.04 10.12
C LYS A 228 -3.26 19.53 10.13
N GLY A 229 -2.14 19.90 9.52
CA GLY A 229 -1.74 21.30 9.32
C GLY A 229 -2.50 22.03 8.20
N ILE A 230 -3.21 21.31 7.32
CA ILE A 230 -3.92 21.91 6.17
C ILE A 230 -5.31 22.37 6.62
N SER A 231 -5.38 23.63 7.04
CA SER A 231 -6.64 24.39 7.07
C SER A 231 -6.67 25.37 5.89
N HIS A 232 -7.79 25.45 5.18
CA HIS A 232 -7.95 26.33 4.02
C HIS A 232 -9.31 27.01 4.00
N VAL A 233 -9.33 28.32 3.77
CA VAL A 233 -10.56 29.11 3.69
C VAL A 233 -10.95 29.29 2.23
N ILE A 234 -12.05 28.65 1.83
CA ILE A 234 -12.63 28.81 0.50
C ILE A 234 -13.66 29.95 0.54
N LYS A 235 -13.43 30.99 -0.25
CA LYS A 235 -14.42 32.03 -0.53
C LYS A 235 -15.38 31.53 -1.62
N CYS A 236 -16.67 31.46 -1.30
CA CYS A 236 -17.72 31.16 -2.26
C CYS A 236 -18.05 32.41 -3.11
N ALA A 237 -18.62 32.22 -4.30
CA ALA A 237 -19.03 33.31 -5.18
C ALA A 237 -20.17 34.18 -4.61
N CYS A 238 -20.87 33.73 -3.56
CA CYS A 238 -21.83 34.54 -2.79
C CYS A 238 -21.16 35.50 -1.79
N GLY A 239 -19.83 35.41 -1.58
CA GLY A 239 -19.08 36.21 -0.60
C GLY A 239 -18.89 35.55 0.76
N GLU A 240 -19.49 34.39 1.01
CA GLU A 240 -19.31 33.63 2.26
C GLU A 240 -17.96 32.89 2.29
N GLU A 241 -17.37 32.77 3.48
CA GLU A 241 -16.11 32.07 3.73
C GLU A 241 -16.34 30.75 4.46
N TYR A 242 -15.87 29.66 3.84
CA TYR A 242 -15.98 28.30 4.36
C TYR A 242 -14.59 27.79 4.76
N MET A 243 -14.38 27.55 6.05
CA MET A 243 -13.15 26.95 6.55
C MET A 243 -13.21 25.43 6.39
N LEU A 244 -12.38 24.89 5.50
CA LEU A 244 -12.06 23.47 5.49
C LEU A 244 -10.94 23.23 6.51
N ASP A 245 -11.30 22.62 7.64
CA ASP A 245 -10.36 22.08 8.63
C ASP A 245 -10.38 20.54 8.47
N LEU A 246 -9.25 19.93 8.13
CA LEU A 246 -9.14 18.48 7.87
C LEU A 246 -8.86 17.65 9.14
N ARG A 247 -9.19 18.20 10.31
CA ARG A 247 -9.17 17.48 11.59
C ARG A 247 -10.31 16.45 11.66
N ALA A 248 -9.94 15.19 11.53
CA ALA A 248 -10.65 14.06 12.10
C ALA A 248 -10.33 13.90 13.60
#